data_AF-G5F3V8-F1
#
_entry.id   AF-G5F3V8-F1
#
_cell.length_a   1.000
_cell.length_b   1.000
_cell.length_c   1.000
_cell.angle_alpha   90.00
_cell.angle_beta   90.00
_cell.angle_gamma   90.00
#
_symmetry.space_group_name_H-M   'P 1'
#
loop_
_entity.id
_entity.type
_entity.pdbx_description
1 polymer ?
#
loop_
_entity_poly.entity_id
_entity_poly.type
_entity_poly.pdbx_seq_one_letter_code
_entity_poly.pdbx_strand_id
1 'polypeptide(L)'
;MGFKVSDHELAYDAGLAREHVEKLVALGSESAKLIDLLIATGIRSERISVPLEADKAKIVRALYVLEQALAPIIGKTNAFIEDLDADDAQFD
;
A
#
# COMPACT_ATOMS: atom_id res chain seq x y z
N MET A 1 9.19 1.14 30.57
CA MET A 1 7.86 1.73 30.33
C MET A 1 7.40 1.20 28.99
N GLY A 2 6.59 0.14 28.99
CA GLY A 2 6.01 -0.38 27.75
C GLY A 2 4.99 0.62 27.23
N PHE A 3 5.03 0.91 25.93
CA PHE A 3 3.95 1.64 25.29
C PHE A 3 2.66 0.86 25.54
N LYS A 4 1.76 1.42 26.35
CA LYS A 4 0.38 0.95 26.42
C LYS A 4 -0.30 1.48 25.18
N VAL A 5 -0.30 0.69 24.11
CA VAL A 5 -1.10 0.97 22.91
C VAL A 5 -2.42 0.26 23.11
N SER A 6 -3.52 0.99 22.99
CA SER A 6 -4.87 0.41 23.02
C SER A 6 -5.21 -0.29 21.70
N ASP A 7 -6.14 -1.23 21.74
CA ASP A 7 -6.62 -1.93 20.53
C ASP A 7 -7.17 -0.96 19.49
N HIS A 8 -7.83 0.10 19.97
CA HIS A 8 -8.30 1.18 19.10
C HIS A 8 -7.15 1.90 18.39
N GLU A 9 -6.05 2.20 19.07
CA GLU A 9 -4.87 2.81 18.46
C GLU A 9 -4.22 1.87 17.44
N LEU A 10 -4.10 0.58 17.74
CA LEU A 10 -3.56 -0.41 16.80
C LEU A 10 -4.44 -0.56 15.55
N ALA A 11 -5.75 -0.68 15.72
CA ALA A 11 -6.70 -0.77 14.62
C ALA A 11 -6.70 0.52 13.78
N TYR A 12 -6.59 1.68 14.43
CA TYR A 12 -6.49 2.98 13.76
C TYR A 12 -5.21 3.09 12.92
N ASP A 13 -4.05 2.75 13.47
CA ASP A 13 -2.77 2.82 12.76
C ASP A 13 -2.71 1.84 11.58
N ALA A 14 -3.27 0.63 11.75
CA ALA A 14 -3.40 -0.34 10.66
C ALA A 14 -4.34 0.19 9.55
N GLY A 15 -5.43 0.85 9.93
CA GLY A 15 -6.34 1.55 9.03
C GLY A 15 -5.65 2.67 8.25
N LEU A 16 -4.89 3.53 8.93
CA LEU A 16 -4.10 4.60 8.30
C LEU A 16 -3.06 4.05 7.31
N ALA A 17 -2.34 3.00 7.70
CA ALA A 17 -1.36 2.37 6.83
C ALA A 17 -2.01 1.85 5.53
N ARG A 18 -3.19 1.21 5.64
CA ARG A 18 -3.97 0.78 4.48
C ARG A 18 -4.41 1.97 3.61
N GLU A 19 -4.97 3.01 4.22
CA GLU A 19 -5.43 4.21 3.50
C GLU A 19 -4.28 4.89 2.72
N HIS A 20 -3.10 4.97 3.33
CA HIS A 20 -1.92 5.53 2.66
C HIS A 20 -1.51 4.72 1.42
N VAL A 21 -1.56 3.39 1.48
CA VAL A 21 -1.28 2.54 0.32
C VAL A 21 -2.30 2.72 -0.77
N GLU A 22 -3.58 2.73 -0.43
CA GLU A 22 -4.66 2.95 -1.39
C GLU A 22 -4.46 4.29 -2.14
N LYS A 23 -4.10 5.35 -1.42
CA LYS A 23 -3.75 6.65 -2.02
C LYS A 23 -2.54 6.57 -2.95
N LEU A 24 -1.47 5.88 -2.54
CA LEU A 24 -0.27 5.70 -3.37
C LEU A 24 -0.58 4.90 -4.64
N VAL A 25 -1.38 3.84 -4.53
CA VAL A 25 -1.84 3.04 -5.68
C VAL A 25 -2.69 3.87 -6.64
N ALA A 26 -3.59 4.70 -6.12
CA ALA A 26 -4.41 5.61 -6.94
C ALA A 26 -3.54 6.62 -7.71
N LEU A 27 -2.66 7.34 -7.00
CA LEU A 27 -1.74 8.32 -7.59
C LEU A 27 -0.78 7.70 -8.61
N GLY A 28 -0.25 6.52 -8.29
CA GLY A 28 0.64 5.80 -9.19
C GLY A 28 -0.07 5.26 -10.43
N SER A 29 -1.34 4.84 -10.30
CA SER A 29 -2.18 4.45 -11.44
C SER A 29 -2.51 5.64 -12.34
N GLU A 30 -2.77 6.81 -11.75
CA GLU A 30 -2.94 8.06 -12.51
C GLU A 30 -1.65 8.44 -13.25
N SER A 31 -0.50 8.36 -12.59
CA SER A 31 0.80 8.60 -13.19
C SER A 31 1.08 7.68 -14.38
N ALA A 32 0.76 6.37 -14.26
CA ALA A 32 0.90 5.42 -15.36
C ALA A 32 0.02 5.78 -16.57
N LYS A 33 -1.22 6.24 -16.34
CA LYS A 33 -2.12 6.72 -17.40
C LYS A 33 -1.57 7.97 -18.09
N LEU A 34 -0.98 8.89 -17.33
CA LEU A 34 -0.32 10.07 -17.90
C LEU A 34 0.87 9.67 -18.78
N ILE A 35 1.66 8.67 -18.39
CA ILE A 35 2.73 8.12 -19.24
C ILE A 35 2.16 7.53 -20.53
N ASP A 36 1.06 6.77 -20.45
CA ASP A 36 0.39 6.23 -21.64
C ASP A 36 -0.07 7.35 -22.60
N LEU A 37 -0.63 8.43 -22.05
CA LEU A 37 -1.02 9.61 -22.84
C LEU A 37 0.19 10.32 -23.48
N LEU A 38 1.30 10.45 -22.77
CA LEU A 38 2.53 11.05 -23.30
C LEU A 38 3.12 10.22 -24.45
N ILE A 39 3.08 8.89 -24.33
CA ILE A 39 3.51 7.98 -25.39
C ILE A 39 2.56 8.10 -26.60
N ALA A 40 1.25 8.15 -26.36
CA ALA A 40 0.23 8.22 -27.40
C ALA A 40 0.20 9.55 -28.17
N THR A 41 0.56 10.67 -27.54
CA THR A 41 0.53 12.02 -28.15
C THR A 41 1.67 12.29 -29.13
N GLY A 42 2.54 11.32 -29.40
CA GLY A 42 3.36 11.32 -30.61
C GLY A 42 4.82 11.69 -30.43
N ILE A 43 5.37 11.61 -29.22
CA ILE A 43 6.82 11.46 -29.06
C ILE A 43 7.21 10.04 -29.52
N ARG A 44 7.25 9.81 -30.84
CA ARG A 44 7.69 8.56 -31.48
C ARG A 44 9.21 8.38 -31.44
N SER A 45 9.90 9.16 -30.61
CA SER A 45 11.33 8.98 -30.38
C SER A 45 11.48 7.75 -29.49
N GLU A 46 12.08 6.68 -30.03
CA GLU A 46 12.45 5.50 -29.25
C GLU A 46 13.29 5.86 -28.02
N ARG A 47 14.03 6.98 -28.06
CA ARG A 47 14.79 7.51 -26.93
C ARG A 47 13.94 8.01 -25.77
N ILE A 48 12.63 8.20 -25.98
CA ILE A 48 11.70 8.72 -24.97
C ILE A 48 10.62 7.68 -24.67
N SER A 49 9.99 7.08 -25.68
CA SER A 49 8.92 6.11 -25.47
C SER A 49 9.39 4.83 -24.75
N VAL A 50 10.55 4.27 -25.14
CA VAL A 50 11.06 3.03 -24.54
C VAL A 50 11.45 3.22 -23.07
N PRO A 51 12.22 4.26 -22.68
CA PRO A 51 12.48 4.53 -21.28
C PRO A 51 11.22 4.79 -20.46
N LEU A 52 10.26 5.55 -21.00
CA LEU A 52 9.00 5.84 -20.31
C LEU A 52 8.15 4.58 -20.07
N GLU A 53 8.08 3.65 -21.04
CA GLU A 53 7.41 2.37 -20.82
C GLU A 53 8.11 1.53 -19.74
N ALA A 54 9.45 1.50 -19.75
CA ALA A 54 10.21 0.80 -18.73
C ALA A 54 9.98 1.41 -17.34
N ASP A 55 9.94 2.74 -17.22
CA ASP A 55 9.69 3.44 -15.97
C ASP A 55 8.24 3.25 -15.49
N LYS A 56 7.26 3.28 -16.40
CA LYS A 56 5.86 2.90 -16.10
C LYS A 56 5.78 1.50 -15.50
N ALA A 57 6.46 0.52 -16.11
CA ALA A 57 6.47 -0.86 -15.61
C ALA A 57 7.08 -0.96 -14.20
N LYS A 58 8.14 -0.19 -13.90
CA LYS A 58 8.74 -0.12 -12.55
C LYS A 58 7.75 0.44 -11.54
N ILE A 59 7.04 1.51 -11.89
CA ILE A 59 6.02 2.14 -11.02
C ILE A 59 4.92 1.13 -10.71
N VAL A 60 4.31 0.52 -11.73
CA VAL A 60 3.23 -0.46 -11.56
C VAL A 60 3.69 -1.63 -10.68
N ARG A 61 4.90 -2.14 -10.90
CA ARG A 61 5.46 -3.22 -10.09
C ARG A 61 5.67 -2.80 -8.63
N ALA A 62 6.18 -1.60 -8.38
CA ALA A 62 6.41 -1.10 -7.03
C ALA A 62 5.10 -0.96 -6.24
N LEU A 63 4.05 -0.44 -6.88
CA LEU A 63 2.72 -0.31 -6.28
C LEU A 63 2.09 -1.67 -5.96
N TYR A 64 2.21 -2.64 -6.88
CA TYR A 64 1.75 -3.99 -6.64
C TYR A 64 2.45 -4.64 -5.44
N VAL A 65 3.77 -4.49 -5.34
CA VAL A 65 4.54 -5.01 -4.20
C VAL A 65 4.09 -4.36 -2.89
N LEU A 66 3.86 -3.05 -2.90
CA LEU A 66 3.40 -2.31 -1.73
C LEU A 66 2.00 -2.77 -1.28
N GLU A 67 1.08 -2.92 -2.22
CA GLU A 67 -0.28 -3.41 -1.97
C GLU A 67 -0.26 -4.82 -1.38
N GLN A 68 0.52 -5.74 -1.94
CA GLN A 68 0.66 -7.11 -1.41
C GLN A 68 1.28 -7.14 -0.02
N ALA A 69 2.27 -6.29 0.25
CA ALA A 69 2.93 -6.21 1.55
C ALA A 69 1.98 -5.73 2.66
N LEU A 70 1.05 -4.83 2.33
CA LEU A 70 0.13 -4.21 3.29
C LEU A 70 -1.28 -4.78 3.30
N ALA A 71 -1.67 -5.58 2.29
CA ALA A 71 -2.94 -6.32 2.27
C ALA A 71 -3.27 -7.07 3.57
N PRO A 72 -2.33 -7.77 4.25
CA PRO A 72 -2.65 -8.51 5.46
C PRO A 72 -2.66 -7.66 6.74
N ILE A 73 -2.34 -6.35 6.70
CA ILE A 73 -2.09 -5.57 7.92
C ILE A 73 -3.30 -5.54 8.84
N ILE A 74 -4.50 -5.30 8.31
CA ILE A 74 -5.74 -5.28 9.09
C ILE A 74 -6.02 -6.64 9.72
N GLY A 75 -5.90 -7.72 8.94
CA GLY A 75 -6.14 -9.07 9.44
C GLY A 75 -5.16 -9.50 10.52
N LYS A 76 -3.87 -9.15 10.37
CA LYS A 76 -2.83 -9.43 11.37
C LYS A 76 -3.05 -8.60 12.65
N THR A 77 -3.44 -7.35 12.52
CA THR A 77 -3.75 -6.49 13.67
C THR A 77 -4.96 -7.01 14.44
N ASN A 78 -6.04 -7.39 13.75
CA ASN A 78 -7.23 -7.94 14.39
C ASN A 78 -6.92 -9.27 15.10
N ALA A 79 -6.20 -10.18 14.45
CA ALA A 79 -5.80 -11.44 15.07
C ALA A 79 -4.95 -11.22 16.32
N PHE A 80 -4.03 -10.26 16.29
CA PHE A 80 -3.22 -9.90 17.46
C PHE A 80 -4.06 -9.37 18.62
N ILE A 81 -5.07 -8.53 18.36
CA ILE A 81 -6.00 -8.03 19.38
C ILE A 81 -6.84 -9.19 19.96
N GLU A 82 -7.38 -10.06 19.09
CA GLU A 82 -8.17 -11.23 19.51
C GLU A 82 -7.36 -12.20 20.39
N ASP A 83 -6.07 -12.41 20.07
CA ASP A 83 -5.17 -13.24 20.87
C ASP A 83 -4.89 -12.61 22.24
N LEU A 84 -4.73 -11.28 22.33
CA LEU A 84 -4.56 -10.57 23.60
C LEU A 84 -5.81 -10.67 24.49
N ASP A 85 -6.99 -10.46 23.91
CA ASP A 85 -8.27 -10.58 24.64
C ASP A 85 -8.48 -12.00 25.19
N ALA A 86 -8.07 -13.02 24.42
CA ALA A 86 -8.18 -14.42 24.82
C ALA A 86 -7.21 -14.80 25.95
N ASP A 87 -6.01 -14.21 25.96
CA ASP A 87 -5.04 -14.39 27.03
C ASP A 87 -5.52 -13.73 28.32
N ASP A 88 -6.01 -12.49 28.26
CA ASP A 88 -6.54 -11.78 29.44
C ASP A 88 -7.72 -12.53 30.08
N ALA A 89 -8.60 -13.13 29.28
CA ALA A 89 -9.71 -13.95 29.76
C ALA A 89 -9.29 -15.24 30.51
N GLN A 90 -8.03 -15.67 30.42
CA GLN A 90 -7.49 -16.81 31.19
C GLN A 90 -6.90 -16.40 32.54
N PHE A 91 -6.67 -15.10 32.76
CA PHE A 91 -6.09 -14.56 34.00
C PHE A 91 -7.12 -13.88 34.92
N ASP A 92 -8.34 -13.60 34.42
CA ASP A 92 -9.54 -13.22 35.20
C ASP A 92 -10.31 -14.44 35.74
#